data_AF-A0AAD7BGD7-F1
#
_entry.id   AF-A0AAD7BGD7-F1
#
_cell.length_a   1.000
_cell.length_b   1.000
_cell.length_c   1.000
_cell.angle_alpha   90.00
_cell.angle_beta   90.00
_cell.angle_gamma   90.00
#
_symmetry.space_group_name_H-M   'P 1'
#
loop_
_entity.id
_entity.type
_entity.pdbx_description
1 polymer ?
#
loop_
_entity_poly.entity_id
_entity_poly.type
_entity_poly.pdbx_seq_one_letter_code
_entity_poly.pdbx_strand_id
1 'polypeptide(L)'
;SNEPPLDAELPLIRDFIAQEQSTLDDLNARIEQPVSRRDSTVESIGRHVAVLSPARRVPADVWREIFSLLSFTRKVRGREISYPPWRLGHICRFWREVASSSPLLW
;
A
#
# COMPACT_ATOMS: atom_id res chain seq x y z
N SER A 1 19.41 -8.82 40.81
CA SER A 1 20.27 -7.85 41.50
C SER A 1 20.44 -6.65 40.58
N ASN A 2 20.30 -5.42 41.08
CA ASN A 2 20.46 -4.17 40.31
C ASN A 2 21.80 -3.50 40.63
N GLU A 3 22.84 -4.29 40.87
CA GLU A 3 24.18 -3.79 41.17
C GLU A 3 24.88 -3.37 39.88
N PRO A 4 25.58 -2.22 39.87
CA PRO A 4 26.34 -1.79 38.70
C PRO A 4 27.50 -2.78 38.43
N PRO A 5 27.86 -3.01 37.15
CA PRO A 5 28.98 -3.88 36.81
C PRO A 5 30.28 -3.39 37.44
N LEU A 6 31.17 -4.31 37.78
CA LEU A 6 32.52 -3.96 38.23
C LEU A 6 33.29 -3.31 37.08
N ASP A 7 34.20 -2.38 37.39
CA ASP A 7 35.00 -1.66 36.36
C ASP A 7 35.78 -2.62 35.44
N ALA A 8 36.15 -3.79 35.94
CA ALA A 8 36.81 -4.86 35.18
C ALA A 8 35.89 -5.60 34.20
N GLU A 9 34.57 -5.56 34.41
CA GLU A 9 33.56 -6.21 33.56
C GLU A 9 33.09 -5.30 32.41
N LEU A 10 33.20 -3.98 32.58
CA LEU A 10 32.85 -2.99 31.56
C LEU A 10 33.52 -3.23 30.18
N PRO A 11 34.83 -3.53 30.07
CA PRO A 11 35.43 -3.83 28.77
C PRO A 11 34.85 -5.10 28.14
N LEU A 12 34.63 -6.17 28.92
CA LEU A 12 34.05 -7.42 28.43
C LEU A 12 32.63 -7.21 27.89
N ILE A 13 31.82 -6.40 28.60
CA ILE A 13 30.46 -6.06 28.17
C ILE A 13 30.49 -5.23 26.88
N ARG A 14 31.42 -4.27 26.76
CA ARG A 14 31.58 -3.46 25.54
C ARG A 14 31.99 -4.29 24.34
N ASP A 15 32.94 -5.20 24.53
CA ASP A 15 33.40 -6.09 23.46
C ASP A 15 32.29 -7.04 23.01
N PHE A 16 31.51 -7.57 23.97
CA PHE A 16 30.33 -8.36 23.67
C PHE A 16 29.28 -7.57 22.87
N ILE A 17 28.96 -6.34 23.30
CA ILE A 17 28.02 -5.47 22.57
C ILE A 17 28.55 -5.19 21.15
N ALA A 18 29.84 -4.89 20.99
CA ALA A 18 30.44 -4.63 19.69
C ALA A 18 30.35 -5.87 18.77
N GLN A 19 30.55 -7.06 19.31
CA GLN A 19 30.42 -8.31 18.58
C GLN A 19 28.96 -8.58 18.14
N GLU A 20 28.01 -8.36 19.04
CA GLU A 20 26.57 -8.50 18.72
C GLU A 20 26.13 -7.46 17.69
N GLN A 21 26.62 -6.22 17.80
CA GLN A 21 26.33 -5.16 16.83
C GLN A 21 26.85 -5.52 15.43
N SER A 22 28.08 -6.03 15.34
CA SER A 22 28.67 -6.54 14.09
C SER A 22 27.84 -7.68 13.49
N THR A 23 27.35 -8.60 14.33
CA THR A 23 26.50 -9.71 13.89
C THR A 23 25.15 -9.21 13.38
N LEU A 24 24.55 -8.23 14.03
CA LEU A 24 23.32 -7.58 13.56
C LEU A 24 23.51 -6.89 12.22
N ASP A 25 24.63 -6.19 12.03
CA ASP A 25 24.93 -5.50 10.79
C ASP A 25 25.10 -6.49 9.61
N ASP A 26 25.78 -7.63 9.83
CA ASP A 26 25.86 -8.71 8.83
C ASP A 26 24.48 -9.29 8.48
N LEU A 27 23.66 -9.57 9.49
CA LEU A 27 22.30 -10.08 9.28
C LEU A 27 21.44 -9.09 8.50
N ASN A 28 21.52 -7.80 8.83
CA ASN A 28 20.80 -6.75 8.11
C ASN A 28 21.26 -6.68 6.65
N ALA A 29 22.57 -6.66 6.39
CA ALA A 29 23.11 -6.66 5.03
C ALA A 29 22.64 -7.88 4.22
N ARG A 30 22.54 -9.05 4.85
CA ARG A 30 22.04 -10.28 4.22
C ARG A 30 20.53 -10.26 3.95
N ILE A 31 19.77 -9.45 4.69
CA ILE A 31 18.32 -9.29 4.50
C ILE A 31 18.01 -8.23 3.43
N GLU A 32 18.85 -7.20 3.29
CA GLU A 32 18.63 -6.11 2.33
C GLU A 32 18.43 -6.59 0.89
N GLN A 33 19.30 -7.48 0.39
CA GLN A 33 19.19 -7.97 -0.98
C GLN A 33 17.90 -8.78 -1.23
N PRO A 34 17.55 -9.80 -0.40
CA PRO A 34 16.27 -10.49 -0.50
C PRO A 34 15.06 -9.56 -0.42
N VAL A 35 15.06 -8.56 0.46
CA VAL A 35 13.94 -7.61 0.60
C VAL A 35 13.79 -6.76 -0.65
N SER A 36 14.89 -6.18 -1.15
CA SER A 36 14.88 -5.39 -2.40
C SER A 36 14.41 -6.22 -3.60
N ARG A 37 14.85 -7.48 -3.70
CA ARG A 37 14.39 -8.40 -4.75
C ARG A 37 12.91 -8.75 -4.61
N ARG A 38 12.42 -8.95 -3.38
CA ARG A 38 11.00 -9.20 -3.13
C ARG A 38 10.16 -8.00 -3.54
N ASP A 39 10.55 -6.79 -3.13
CA ASP A 39 9.80 -5.57 -3.40
C ASP A 39 9.73 -5.26 -4.90
N SER A 40 10.86 -5.38 -5.61
CA SER A 40 10.89 -5.22 -7.08
C SER A 40 10.06 -6.28 -7.82
N THR A 41 10.02 -7.51 -7.30
CA THR A 41 9.16 -8.58 -7.85
C THR A 41 7.68 -8.28 -7.63
N VAL A 42 7.30 -7.83 -6.43
CA VAL A 42 5.94 -7.42 -6.10
C VAL A 42 5.48 -6.26 -6.99
N GLU A 43 6.33 -5.26 -7.19
CA GLU A 43 6.04 -4.15 -8.09
C GLU A 43 5.84 -4.62 -9.53
N SER A 44 6.71 -5.51 -10.02
CA SER A 44 6.59 -6.09 -11.35
C SER A 44 5.26 -6.84 -11.51
N ILE A 45 4.90 -7.70 -10.56
CA ILE A 45 3.61 -8.42 -10.56
C ILE A 45 2.45 -7.42 -10.58
N GLY A 46 2.49 -6.41 -9.71
CA GLY A 46 1.46 -5.37 -9.64
C GLY A 46 1.25 -4.64 -10.98
N ARG A 47 2.34 -4.32 -11.70
CA ARG A 47 2.25 -3.72 -13.04
C ARG A 47 1.57 -4.64 -14.05
N HIS A 48 1.92 -5.92 -14.09
CA HIS A 48 1.33 -6.87 -15.03
C HIS A 48 -0.14 -7.17 -14.69
N VAL A 49 -0.47 -7.34 -13.40
CA VAL A 49 -1.85 -7.49 -12.94
C VAL A 49 -2.68 -6.27 -13.32
N ALA A 50 -2.14 -5.06 -13.18
CA ALA A 50 -2.84 -3.84 -13.57
C ALA A 50 -3.14 -3.79 -15.09
N VAL A 51 -2.22 -4.25 -15.94
CA VAL A 51 -2.44 -4.35 -17.40
C VAL A 51 -3.52 -5.38 -17.73
N LEU A 52 -3.52 -6.51 -17.03
CA LEU A 52 -4.53 -7.56 -17.22
C LEU A 52 -5.88 -7.22 -16.59
N SER A 53 -5.93 -6.21 -15.73
CA SER A 53 -7.15 -5.84 -15.01
C SER A 53 -8.27 -5.46 -15.99
N PRO A 54 -9.50 -5.99 -15.81
CA PRO A 54 -10.67 -5.58 -16.60
C PRO A 54 -10.86 -4.06 -16.59
N ALA A 55 -10.51 -3.41 -15.47
CA ALA A 55 -10.53 -1.95 -15.30
C ALA A 55 -9.80 -1.18 -16.39
N ARG A 56 -8.68 -1.69 -16.93
CA ARG A 56 -7.92 -1.00 -18.00
C ARG A 56 -8.26 -1.48 -19.41
N ARG A 57 -8.93 -2.62 -19.54
CA ARG A 57 -9.31 -3.21 -20.84
C ARG A 57 -10.68 -2.74 -21.33
N VAL A 58 -11.52 -2.27 -20.41
CA VAL A 58 -12.83 -1.73 -20.71
C VAL A 58 -12.68 -0.25 -21.13
N PRO A 59 -13.20 0.16 -22.29
CA PRO A 59 -13.16 1.55 -22.75
C PRO A 59 -13.76 2.52 -21.73
N ALA A 60 -13.28 3.77 -21.74
CA ALA A 60 -13.77 4.81 -20.83
C ALA A 60 -15.29 5.01 -20.93
N ASP A 61 -15.87 4.91 -22.12
CA ASP A 61 -17.32 5.09 -22.33
C ASP A 61 -18.15 4.01 -21.63
N VAL A 62 -17.70 2.75 -21.67
CA VAL A 62 -18.36 1.66 -20.97
C VAL A 62 -18.28 1.86 -19.45
N TRP A 63 -17.15 2.36 -18.94
CA TRP A 63 -17.06 2.73 -17.52
C TRP A 63 -17.99 3.89 -17.14
N ARG A 64 -18.15 4.90 -18.00
CA ARG A 64 -19.11 6.00 -17.77
C ARG A 64 -20.53 5.48 -17.70
N GLU A 65 -20.90 4.58 -18.59
CA GLU A 65 -22.22 3.95 -18.59
C GLU A 65 -22.43 3.14 -17.30
N ILE A 66 -21.47 2.30 -16.92
CA ILE A 66 -21.50 1.58 -15.64
C ILE A 66 -21.66 2.56 -14.47
N PHE A 67 -20.88 3.65 -14.44
CA PHE A 67 -20.98 4.65 -13.37
C PHE A 67 -22.35 5.34 -13.33
N SER A 68 -22.97 5.59 -14.49
CA SER A 68 -24.31 6.17 -14.56
C SER A 68 -25.39 5.22 -14.03
N LEU A 69 -25.15 3.90 -14.13
CA LEU A 69 -26.02 2.87 -13.59
C LEU A 69 -25.81 2.65 -12.08
N LEU A 70 -24.72 3.15 -11.50
CA LEU A 70 -24.49 3.05 -10.07
C LEU A 70 -25.48 3.97 -9.35
N SER A 71 -26.35 3.38 -8.54
CA SER A 71 -27.11 4.14 -7.55
C SER A 71 -26.15 4.65 -6.50
N PHE A 72 -25.76 5.92 -6.58
CA PHE A 72 -25.01 6.52 -5.49
C PHE A 72 -25.89 6.76 -4.26
N THR A 73 -27.19 6.52 -4.31
CA THR A 73 -28.08 6.62 -3.16
C THR A 73 -28.19 5.29 -2.40
N ARG A 74 -28.10 5.34 -1.07
CA ARG A 74 -28.37 4.20 -0.18
C ARG A 74 -29.43 4.55 0.85
N LYS A 75 -30.43 3.68 1.02
CA LYS A 75 -31.41 3.80 2.10
C LYS A 75 -30.82 3.30 3.41
N VAL A 76 -30.68 4.18 4.40
CA VAL A 76 -30.26 3.85 5.77
C VAL A 76 -31.35 4.31 6.71
N ARG A 77 -31.98 3.37 7.42
CA ARG A 77 -33.07 3.63 8.38
C ARG A 77 -34.20 4.51 7.79
N GLY A 78 -34.62 4.18 6.56
CA GLY A 78 -35.69 4.91 5.87
C GLY A 78 -35.30 6.26 5.26
N ARG A 79 -34.05 6.74 5.44
CA ARG A 79 -33.53 7.95 4.78
C ARG A 79 -32.66 7.58 3.59
N GLU A 80 -32.86 8.26 2.47
CA GLU A 80 -31.96 8.18 1.31
C GLU A 80 -30.72 9.03 1.55
N ILE A 81 -29.55 8.40 1.50
CA ILE A 81 -28.25 9.05 1.59
C ILE A 81 -27.62 8.99 0.22
N SER A 82 -27.47 10.13 -0.45
CA SER A 82 -26.68 10.21 -1.68
C SER A 82 -25.20 10.17 -1.33
N TYR A 83 -24.48 9.26 -1.98
CA TYR A 83 -23.05 9.21 -1.98
C TYR A 83 -22.52 10.00 -3.15
N PRO A 84 -21.36 10.60 -2.96
CA PRO A 84 -20.81 11.41 -4.00
C PRO A 84 -20.01 10.57 -5.02
N PRO A 85 -20.05 10.93 -6.31
CA PRO A 85 -19.31 10.24 -7.39
C PRO A 85 -17.80 10.22 -7.20
N TRP A 86 -17.23 11.18 -6.43
CA TRP A 86 -15.80 11.21 -6.13
C TRP A 86 -15.30 9.96 -5.41
N ARG A 87 -16.21 9.14 -4.83
CA ARG A 87 -15.84 7.82 -4.29
C ARG A 87 -15.20 6.90 -5.32
N LEU A 88 -15.60 6.99 -6.57
CA LEU A 88 -14.96 6.24 -7.67
C LEU A 88 -13.49 6.62 -7.83
N GLY A 89 -13.14 7.88 -7.51
CA GLY A 89 -11.78 8.37 -7.57
C GLY A 89 -10.83 7.80 -6.51
N HIS A 90 -11.36 7.17 -5.45
CA HIS A 90 -10.54 6.48 -4.45
C HIS A 90 -10.14 5.05 -4.87
N ILE A 91 -10.75 4.49 -5.91
CA ILE A 91 -10.49 3.12 -6.36
C ILE A 91 -9.19 3.06 -7.15
N CYS A 92 -9.06 3.90 -8.19
CA CYS A 92 -7.81 4.04 -8.92
C CYS A 92 -7.77 5.37 -9.70
N ARG A 93 -6.56 5.73 -10.17
CA ARG A 93 -6.35 6.93 -10.99
C ARG A 93 -7.23 6.97 -12.24
N PHE A 94 -7.38 5.84 -12.93
CA PHE A 94 -8.18 5.77 -14.16
C PHE A 94 -9.66 6.05 -13.90
N TRP A 95 -10.24 5.47 -12.84
CA TRP A 95 -11.63 5.71 -12.46
C TRP A 95 -11.86 7.17 -12.06
N ARG A 96 -10.88 7.80 -11.38
CA ARG A 96 -10.93 9.22 -11.08
C ARG A 96 -10.98 10.06 -12.34
N GLU A 97 -10.12 9.78 -13.32
CA GLU A 97 -10.09 10.49 -14.61
C GLU A 97 -11.42 10.31 -15.35
N VAL A 98 -11.90 9.07 -15.50
CA VAL A 98 -13.19 8.78 -16.15
C VAL A 98 -14.35 9.49 -15.45
N ALA A 99 -14.46 9.41 -14.13
CA ALA A 99 -15.54 10.03 -13.37
C ALA A 99 -15.49 11.58 -13.43
N SER A 100 -14.31 12.17 -13.33
CA SER A 100 -14.14 13.63 -13.46
C SER A 100 -14.47 14.15 -14.86
N SER A 101 -14.27 13.32 -15.90
CA SER A 101 -14.58 13.65 -17.29
C SER A 101 -16.05 13.43 -17.68
N SER A 102 -16.89 12.95 -16.76
CA SER A 102 -18.29 12.62 -17.04
C SER A 102 -19.23 13.61 -16.34
N PRO A 103 -19.74 14.64 -17.05
CA PRO A 103 -20.65 15.63 -16.46
C PRO A 103 -21.91 15.02 -15.85
N LEU A 104 -22.38 13.89 -16.39
CA LEU A 104 -23.58 13.19 -15.91
C LEU A 104 -23.47 12.62 -14.50
N LEU A 105 -22.26 12.55 -13.93
CA LEU A 105 -22.06 12.09 -12.58
C LEU A 105 -22.17 13.21 -11.55
N TRP A 106 -21.94 14.47 -11.91
CA TRP A 106 -21.86 15.61 -10.99
C TRP A 106 -23.16 16.42 -10.97
#